data_AF-A0AAU9VP56-F1
#
_entry.id   AF-A0AAU9VP56-F1
#
_cell.length_a   1.000
_cell.length_b   1.000
_cell.length_c   1.000
_cell.angle_alpha   90.00
_cell.angle_beta   90.00
_cell.angle_gamma   90.00
#
_symmetry.space_group_name_H-M   'P 1'
#
loop_
_entity.id
_entity.type
_entity.pdbx_description
1 polymer ?
#
loop_
_entity_poly.entity_id
_entity_poly.type
_entity_poly.pdbx_seq_one_letter_code
_entity_poly.pdbx_strand_id
1 'polypeptide(L)'
;MFLQSRSRYMAQPVMSAQMNTDLFMLISICTVYMFPVQVACSRSCRWNQLTILRPKGAVCFPCPECPEGQGMVPQCGSRITADVTVECVKCKLGKSYSDKQDISSCKPCTICDPNEETISPCTATKNAVCGECNAGFYRATTGDCKPCMRCCADSKDEDIEKQCKAQTNLPANQICRYDVDTIKCAPTAYRTTAPAVLVSTAPVMSQDMMAARTKEGKSGSTLLFISFASCLAFFVCLLLAVMLAFYYKKKKLSSLWCSGHIGRVITTPTQADCNQPLTTKVVFGNEKACV
;
A
#
# COMPACT_ATOMS: atom_id res chain seq x y z
N MET A 1 13.03 -82.08 -32.71
CA MET A 1 14.39 -81.74 -33.18
C MET A 1 14.44 -80.24 -33.46
N PHE A 2 15.38 -79.55 -32.81
CA PHE A 2 16.07 -78.30 -33.18
C PHE A 2 15.91 -77.88 -34.68
N LEU A 3 15.90 -76.61 -35.14
CA LEU A 3 16.47 -75.35 -34.65
C LEU A 3 16.07 -74.17 -35.58
N GLN A 4 16.27 -72.95 -35.05
CA GLN A 4 16.75 -71.72 -35.72
C GLN A 4 15.74 -70.66 -36.29
N SER A 5 15.67 -69.51 -35.59
CA SER A 5 16.15 -68.15 -36.00
C SER A 5 15.75 -67.62 -37.40
N ARG A 6 15.33 -66.36 -37.67
CA ARG A 6 15.62 -65.04 -37.09
C ARG A 6 14.68 -63.97 -37.70
N SER A 7 14.29 -62.96 -36.89
CA SER A 7 14.13 -61.51 -37.21
C SER A 7 13.50 -61.03 -38.53
N ARG A 8 12.41 -60.24 -38.46
CA ARG A 8 12.47 -58.77 -38.65
C ARG A 8 11.18 -58.05 -38.25
N TYR A 9 11.38 -56.91 -37.58
CA TYR A 9 10.43 -55.89 -37.15
C TYR A 9 9.61 -55.30 -38.31
N MET A 10 8.37 -54.89 -38.03
CA MET A 10 7.72 -53.71 -38.63
C MET A 10 6.87 -53.00 -37.57
N ALA A 11 7.25 -51.77 -37.26
CA ALA A 11 6.51 -50.82 -36.43
C ALA A 11 5.44 -50.09 -37.27
N GLN A 12 4.29 -49.80 -36.67
CA GLN A 12 3.23 -48.96 -37.27
C GLN A 12 3.27 -47.53 -36.68
N PRO A 13 2.88 -46.49 -37.46
CA PRO A 13 3.13 -45.08 -37.12
C PRO A 13 2.03 -44.43 -36.27
N VAL A 14 2.45 -43.64 -35.28
CA VAL A 14 1.62 -42.69 -34.51
C VAL A 14 1.87 -41.29 -35.09
N MET A 15 1.09 -40.88 -36.10
CA MET A 15 1.24 -39.58 -36.78
C MET A 15 -0.14 -38.97 -37.10
N SER A 16 -0.89 -38.56 -36.09
CA SER A 16 -2.14 -37.78 -36.32
C SER A 16 -2.46 -36.74 -35.24
N ALA A 17 -1.75 -36.70 -34.11
CA ALA A 17 -1.98 -35.73 -33.03
C ALA A 17 -1.06 -34.49 -33.06
N GLN A 18 0.06 -34.54 -33.79
CA GLN A 18 1.11 -33.50 -33.76
C GLN A 18 0.79 -32.27 -34.64
N MET A 19 0.08 -32.46 -35.76
CA MET A 19 -0.09 -31.39 -36.76
C MET A 19 -1.10 -30.30 -36.34
N ASN A 20 -2.04 -30.65 -35.46
CA ASN A 20 -3.03 -29.70 -34.95
C ASN A 20 -2.43 -28.78 -33.89
N THR A 21 -1.56 -29.28 -33.01
CA THR A 21 -0.94 -28.48 -31.94
C THR A 21 -0.02 -27.40 -32.50
N ASP A 22 0.74 -27.70 -33.55
CA ASP A 22 1.64 -26.72 -34.17
C ASP A 22 0.88 -25.57 -34.85
N LEU A 23 -0.26 -25.88 -35.49
CA LEU A 23 -1.13 -24.86 -36.10
C LEU A 23 -1.79 -23.96 -35.05
N PHE A 24 -2.28 -24.52 -33.94
CA PHE A 24 -2.83 -23.72 -32.83
C PHE A 24 -1.76 -22.86 -32.15
N MET A 25 -0.52 -23.36 -32.02
CA MET A 25 0.60 -22.59 -31.48
C MET A 25 0.98 -21.43 -32.41
N LEU A 26 1.03 -21.65 -33.72
CA LEU A 26 1.30 -20.58 -34.69
C LEU A 26 0.18 -19.53 -34.73
N ILE A 27 -1.09 -19.92 -34.61
CA ILE A 27 -2.22 -18.98 -34.53
C ILE A 27 -2.17 -18.18 -33.22
N SER A 28 -1.82 -18.81 -32.09
CA SER A 28 -1.64 -18.10 -30.81
C SER A 28 -0.48 -17.12 -30.84
N ILE A 29 0.63 -17.46 -31.51
CA ILE A 29 1.77 -16.55 -31.70
C ILE A 29 1.36 -15.42 -32.65
N CYS A 30 0.74 -15.71 -33.79
CA CYS A 30 0.29 -14.70 -34.75
C CYS A 30 -0.72 -13.72 -34.13
N THR A 31 -1.65 -14.18 -33.29
CA THR A 31 -2.62 -13.29 -32.63
C THR A 31 -1.97 -12.36 -31.58
N VAL A 32 -0.96 -12.83 -30.86
CA VAL A 32 -0.19 -12.00 -29.90
C VAL A 32 0.71 -10.98 -30.62
N TYR A 33 1.24 -11.32 -31.80
CA TYR A 33 2.14 -10.45 -32.57
C TYR A 33 1.42 -9.48 -33.53
N MET A 34 0.22 -9.83 -34.01
CA MET A 34 -0.51 -9.03 -35.01
C MET A 34 -1.58 -8.11 -34.42
N PHE A 35 -1.96 -8.27 -33.14
CA PHE A 35 -2.78 -7.28 -32.45
C PHE A 35 -1.87 -6.33 -31.67
N PRO A 36 -1.52 -5.15 -32.23
CA PRO A 36 -1.00 -4.08 -31.39
C PRO A 36 -2.09 -3.76 -30.36
N VAL A 37 -1.85 -4.14 -29.11
CA VAL A 37 -2.64 -3.61 -27.99
C VAL A 37 -2.52 -2.10 -28.10
N GLN A 38 -3.59 -1.47 -28.58
CA GLN A 38 -3.70 -0.03 -28.55
C GLN A 38 -3.74 0.34 -27.08
N VAL A 39 -2.56 0.66 -26.53
CA VAL A 39 -2.48 1.33 -25.24
C VAL A 39 -3.06 2.72 -25.50
N ALA A 40 -4.38 2.82 -25.39
CA ALA A 40 -5.03 4.09 -25.26
C ALA A 40 -4.41 4.72 -24.01
N CYS A 41 -3.50 5.67 -24.20
CA CYS A 41 -3.03 6.54 -23.14
C CYS A 41 -4.22 7.40 -22.70
N SER A 42 -5.10 6.83 -21.87
CA SER A 42 -6.02 7.62 -21.07
C SER A 42 -5.15 8.35 -20.07
N ARG A 43 -4.69 9.55 -20.43
CA ARG A 43 -3.97 10.44 -19.53
C ARG A 43 -4.88 10.69 -18.33
N SER A 44 -4.62 9.98 -17.23
CA SER A 44 -5.25 10.29 -15.96
C SER A 44 -4.81 11.69 -15.54
N CYS A 45 -5.69 12.42 -14.87
CA CYS A 45 -5.32 13.70 -14.30
C CYS A 45 -4.21 13.52 -13.26
N ARG A 46 -3.38 14.55 -13.11
CA ARG A 46 -2.34 14.57 -12.08
C ARG A 46 -2.96 14.68 -10.69
N TRP A 47 -2.21 14.32 -9.65
CA TRP A 47 -2.67 14.41 -8.25
C TRP A 47 -3.03 15.85 -7.83
N ASN A 48 -2.44 16.86 -8.48
CA ASN A 48 -2.73 18.28 -8.29
C ASN A 48 -3.86 18.82 -9.19
N GLN A 49 -4.69 17.92 -9.74
CA GLN A 49 -5.80 18.25 -10.61
C GLN A 49 -7.06 17.48 -10.19
N LEU A 50 -8.23 18.11 -10.31
CA LEU A 50 -9.53 17.46 -10.25
C LEU A 50 -9.86 16.80 -11.59
N THR A 51 -10.49 15.63 -11.53
CA THR A 51 -11.03 14.95 -12.72
C THR A 51 -12.51 15.25 -12.86
N ILE A 52 -12.88 16.18 -13.74
CA ILE A 52 -14.28 16.55 -13.98
C ILE A 52 -14.87 15.60 -15.03
N LEU A 53 -15.81 14.75 -14.61
CA LEU A 53 -16.55 13.85 -15.46
C LEU A 53 -17.61 14.61 -16.25
N ARG A 54 -17.56 14.51 -17.59
CA ARG A 54 -18.57 15.02 -18.52
C ARG A 54 -19.10 13.88 -19.39
N PRO A 55 -20.28 14.03 -20.02
CA PRO A 55 -20.83 13.00 -20.91
C PRO A 55 -19.91 12.61 -22.08
N LYS A 56 -19.06 13.53 -22.53
CA LYS A 56 -18.13 13.36 -23.66
C LYS A 56 -16.68 13.03 -23.23
N GLY A 57 -16.45 12.71 -21.94
CA GLY A 57 -15.13 12.37 -21.41
C GLY A 57 -14.79 13.11 -20.11
N ALA A 58 -13.56 12.96 -19.64
CA ALA A 58 -13.07 13.63 -18.44
C ALA A 58 -12.17 14.82 -18.79
N VAL A 59 -12.25 15.89 -18.00
CA VAL A 59 -11.38 17.07 -18.10
C VAL A 59 -10.58 17.20 -16.82
N CYS A 60 -9.29 17.53 -16.93
CA CYS A 60 -8.43 17.80 -15.79
C CYS A 60 -8.43 19.29 -15.47
N PHE A 61 -8.75 19.63 -14.22
CA PHE A 61 -8.80 21.01 -13.75
C PHE A 61 -7.76 21.23 -12.64
N PRO A 62 -6.80 22.16 -12.78
CA PRO A 62 -5.82 22.45 -11.72
C PRO A 62 -6.49 22.88 -10.42
N CYS A 63 -6.02 22.34 -9.30
CA CYS A 63 -6.55 22.70 -7.99
C CYS A 63 -6.06 24.10 -7.58
N PRO A 64 -6.96 25.01 -7.14
CA PRO A 64 -6.54 26.26 -6.52
C PRO A 64 -5.92 25.98 -5.15
N GLU A 65 -4.95 26.81 -4.76
CA GLU A 65 -4.42 26.78 -3.40
C GLU A 65 -5.34 27.57 -2.47
N CYS A 66 -5.66 26.99 -1.31
CA CYS A 66 -6.46 27.62 -0.27
C CYS A 66 -5.55 28.20 0.83
N PRO A 67 -5.87 29.39 1.36
CA PRO A 67 -5.08 30.00 2.44
C PRO A 67 -5.21 29.23 3.75
N GLU A 68 -4.28 29.52 4.67
CA GLU A 68 -4.34 29.01 6.04
C GLU A 68 -5.73 29.26 6.64
N GLY A 69 -6.25 28.26 7.35
CA GLY A 69 -7.62 28.33 7.88
C GLY A 69 -8.71 27.94 6.89
N GLN A 70 -8.37 27.67 5.62
CA GLN A 70 -9.26 27.16 4.60
C GLN A 70 -8.72 25.88 3.99
N GLY A 71 -9.63 25.04 3.49
CA GLY A 71 -9.28 23.80 2.82
C GLY A 71 -10.14 23.58 1.59
N MET A 72 -9.58 22.88 0.62
CA MET A 72 -10.22 22.60 -0.66
C MET A 72 -11.39 21.63 -0.49
N VAL A 73 -12.54 21.97 -1.08
CA VAL A 73 -13.69 21.07 -1.21
C VAL A 73 -14.15 21.09 -2.67
N PRO A 74 -14.26 19.92 -3.32
CA PRO A 74 -13.82 18.59 -2.89
C PRO A 74 -12.29 18.46 -2.88
N GLN A 75 -11.77 17.41 -2.22
CA GLN A 75 -10.33 17.17 -2.12
C GLN A 75 -9.67 17.13 -3.51
N CYS A 76 -8.52 17.80 -3.66
CA CYS A 76 -7.73 17.74 -4.88
C CYS A 76 -7.36 16.29 -5.26
N GLY A 77 -7.30 16.00 -6.56
CA GLY A 77 -7.10 14.62 -7.07
C GLY A 77 -8.38 13.80 -7.18
N SER A 78 -9.50 14.28 -6.63
CA SER A 78 -10.79 13.59 -6.71
C SER A 78 -11.40 13.63 -8.12
N ARG A 79 -12.29 12.66 -8.38
CA ARG A 79 -13.15 12.65 -9.58
C ARG A 79 -14.52 13.21 -9.20
N ILE A 80 -14.97 14.22 -9.92
CA ILE A 80 -16.16 14.99 -9.59
C ILE A 80 -17.04 15.13 -10.83
N THR A 81 -18.34 15.27 -10.65
CA THR A 81 -19.26 15.64 -11.73
C THR A 81 -19.28 17.15 -11.91
N ALA A 82 -19.77 17.63 -13.07
CA ALA A 82 -19.72 19.05 -13.42
C ALA A 82 -20.61 19.96 -12.55
N ASP A 83 -21.52 19.39 -11.75
CA ASP A 83 -22.41 20.06 -10.80
C ASP A 83 -21.77 20.31 -9.43
N VAL A 84 -20.62 19.70 -9.13
CA VAL A 84 -19.93 19.88 -7.85
C VAL A 84 -19.16 21.20 -7.83
N THR A 85 -19.45 22.05 -6.85
CA THR A 85 -18.72 23.29 -6.61
C THR A 85 -17.31 23.01 -6.09
N VAL A 86 -16.31 23.69 -6.68
CA VAL A 86 -14.91 23.66 -6.24
C VAL A 86 -14.61 24.98 -5.56
N GLU A 87 -14.36 24.94 -4.26
CA GLU A 87 -14.12 26.14 -3.46
C GLU A 87 -13.21 25.88 -2.26
N CYS A 88 -12.67 26.96 -1.71
CA CYS A 88 -11.97 26.95 -0.44
C CYS A 88 -12.97 27.26 0.68
N VAL A 89 -13.18 26.30 1.58
CA VAL A 89 -14.08 26.46 2.72
C VAL A 89 -13.29 26.67 4.00
N LYS A 90 -13.82 27.48 4.92
CA LYS A 90 -13.21 27.68 6.24
C LYS A 90 -13.21 26.38 7.05
N CYS A 91 -12.08 26.09 7.69
CA CYS A 91 -11.97 24.96 8.60
C CYS A 91 -12.81 25.18 9.86
N LYS A 92 -13.34 24.08 10.42
CA LYS A 92 -14.26 24.14 11.56
C LYS A 92 -13.45 24.22 12.85
N LEU A 93 -13.61 25.31 13.60
CA LEU A 93 -12.91 25.52 14.87
C LEU A 93 -13.04 24.30 15.79
N GLY A 94 -11.91 23.83 16.34
CA GLY A 94 -11.84 22.66 17.21
C GLY A 94 -12.06 21.30 16.54
N LYS A 95 -12.36 21.26 15.24
CA LYS A 95 -12.60 20.00 14.48
C LYS A 95 -11.62 19.79 13.35
N SER A 96 -11.27 20.85 12.63
CA SER A 96 -10.31 20.78 11.54
C SER A 96 -9.48 22.06 11.43
N TYR A 97 -8.30 21.92 10.83
CA TYR A 97 -7.34 23.01 10.64
C TYR A 97 -6.67 22.94 9.26
N SER A 98 -6.11 24.06 8.81
CA SER A 98 -5.20 24.14 7.67
C SER A 98 -4.06 25.09 8.02
N ASP A 99 -2.85 24.52 8.15
CA ASP A 99 -1.64 25.18 8.64
C ASP A 99 -0.77 25.79 7.54
N LYS A 100 -1.18 25.64 6.27
CA LYS A 100 -0.41 26.10 5.12
C LYS A 100 -1.34 26.59 4.02
N GLN A 101 -0.81 27.47 3.16
CA GLN A 101 -1.40 27.76 1.86
C GLN A 101 -1.10 26.58 0.92
N ASP A 102 -2.07 25.70 0.67
CA ASP A 102 -1.89 24.53 -0.20
C ASP A 102 -3.21 24.05 -0.83
N ILE A 103 -3.16 22.99 -1.64
CA ILE A 103 -4.32 22.39 -2.33
C ILE A 103 -5.06 21.34 -1.47
N SER A 104 -4.74 21.22 -0.19
CA SER A 104 -5.29 20.19 0.68
C SER A 104 -6.65 20.59 1.26
N SER A 105 -7.44 19.60 1.64
CA SER A 105 -8.65 19.81 2.44
C SER A 105 -8.27 20.06 3.90
N CYS A 106 -9.18 20.65 4.68
CA CYS A 106 -8.97 20.84 6.11
C CYS A 106 -8.64 19.51 6.79
N LYS A 107 -7.52 19.47 7.52
CA LYS A 107 -7.03 18.31 8.25
C LYS A 107 -7.82 18.15 9.55
N PRO A 108 -8.18 16.94 9.99
CA PRO A 108 -8.82 16.75 11.28
C PRO A 108 -7.86 17.17 12.40
N CYS A 109 -8.39 17.81 13.44
CA CYS A 109 -7.62 18.14 14.63
C CYS A 109 -7.22 16.87 15.39
N THR A 110 -6.03 16.88 15.97
CA THR A 110 -5.66 15.95 17.04
C THR A 110 -6.55 16.22 18.25
N ILE A 111 -7.01 15.14 18.90
CA ILE A 111 -7.75 15.19 20.15
C ILE A 111 -6.80 14.71 21.24
N CYS A 112 -6.52 15.56 22.22
CA CYS A 112 -5.70 15.18 23.37
C CYS A 112 -6.47 14.25 24.30
N ASP A 113 -5.79 13.28 24.92
CA ASP A 113 -6.43 12.37 25.86
C ASP A 113 -6.99 13.16 27.07
N PRO A 114 -8.12 12.76 27.68
CA PRO A 114 -8.65 13.42 28.88
C PRO A 114 -7.64 13.49 30.04
N ASN A 115 -6.67 12.56 30.09
CA ASN A 115 -5.62 12.51 31.10
C ASN A 115 -4.27 13.02 30.58
N GLU A 116 -4.28 13.88 29.56
CA GLU A 116 -3.11 14.52 28.97
C GLU A 116 -3.28 16.03 28.99
N GLU A 117 -2.17 16.76 29.15
CA GLU A 117 -2.19 18.21 29.07
C GLU A 117 -2.49 18.68 27.63
N THR A 118 -3.42 19.63 27.47
CA THR A 118 -3.59 20.34 26.21
C THR A 118 -2.76 21.61 26.23
N ILE A 119 -1.56 21.55 25.65
CA ILE A 119 -0.63 22.69 25.60
C ILE A 119 -1.20 23.82 24.74
N SER A 120 -1.80 23.48 23.60
CA SER A 120 -2.50 24.45 22.78
C SER A 120 -3.74 23.86 22.10
N PRO A 121 -4.87 24.57 22.12
CA PRO A 121 -6.10 24.09 21.52
C PRO A 121 -6.04 24.13 19.99
N CYS A 122 -6.80 23.26 19.33
CA CYS A 122 -6.94 23.30 17.88
C CYS A 122 -7.70 24.56 17.43
N THR A 123 -7.13 25.29 16.47
CA THR A 123 -7.76 26.44 15.81
C THR A 123 -8.02 26.14 14.34
N ALA A 124 -8.64 27.06 13.61
CA ALA A 124 -8.81 26.86 12.16
C ALA A 124 -7.45 26.81 11.42
N THR A 125 -6.39 27.42 11.95
CA THR A 125 -5.07 27.51 11.30
C THR A 125 -4.00 26.62 11.94
N LYS A 126 -4.25 26.07 13.13
CA LYS A 126 -3.25 25.30 13.87
C LYS A 126 -3.87 24.05 14.47
N ASN A 127 -3.13 22.95 14.42
CA ASN A 127 -3.52 21.73 15.12
C ASN A 127 -3.50 21.93 16.64
N ALA A 128 -4.21 21.08 17.39
CA ALA A 128 -3.96 20.95 18.82
C ALA A 128 -2.56 20.38 19.06
N VAL A 129 -1.93 20.84 20.14
CA VAL A 129 -0.68 20.28 20.66
C VAL A 129 -0.97 19.69 22.03
N CYS A 130 -0.74 18.39 22.14
CA CYS A 130 -0.93 17.62 23.36
C CYS A 130 0.43 17.39 24.02
N GLY A 131 0.46 17.43 25.35
CA GLY A 131 1.67 17.40 26.15
C GLY A 131 1.97 16.03 26.75
N GLU A 132 2.45 16.05 27.98
CA GLU A 132 2.67 14.82 28.74
C GLU A 132 1.37 14.35 29.39
N CYS A 133 1.31 13.05 29.72
CA CYS A 133 0.23 12.53 30.54
C CYS A 133 0.26 13.18 31.92
N ASN A 134 -0.92 13.46 32.47
CA ASN A 134 -1.08 14.03 33.80
C ASN A 134 -0.47 13.10 34.87
N ALA A 135 -0.16 13.67 36.04
CA ALA A 135 0.39 12.91 37.16
C ALA A 135 -0.50 11.71 37.52
N GLY A 136 0.12 10.53 37.70
CA GLY A 136 -0.57 9.27 37.89
C GLY A 136 -1.02 8.57 36.62
N PHE A 137 -0.64 9.09 35.45
CA PHE A 137 -0.82 8.43 34.16
C PHE A 137 0.51 8.33 33.43
N TYR A 138 0.58 7.41 32.47
CA TYR A 138 1.72 7.22 31.58
C TYR A 138 1.24 6.99 30.15
N ARG A 139 2.07 7.33 29.17
CA ARG A 139 1.74 7.09 27.77
C ARG A 139 2.00 5.63 27.41
N ALA A 140 0.93 4.90 27.09
CA ALA A 140 1.02 3.54 26.60
C ALA A 140 1.47 3.50 25.13
N THR A 141 1.86 2.32 24.65
CA THR A 141 2.25 2.10 23.24
C THR A 141 1.12 2.41 22.26
N THR A 142 -0.14 2.30 22.71
CA THR A 142 -1.35 2.67 21.97
C THR A 142 -1.52 4.20 21.80
N GLY A 143 -0.69 4.99 22.48
CA GLY A 143 -0.67 6.46 22.39
C GLY A 143 -1.53 7.16 23.44
N ASP A 144 -2.46 6.47 24.09
CA ASP A 144 -3.32 6.99 25.15
C ASP A 144 -2.68 6.95 26.53
N CYS A 145 -3.17 7.81 27.42
CA CYS A 145 -2.69 7.93 28.79
C CYS A 145 -3.39 6.90 29.69
N LYS A 146 -2.64 5.89 30.13
CA LYS A 146 -3.13 4.86 31.05
C LYS A 146 -2.77 5.20 32.50
N PRO A 147 -3.62 4.85 33.47
CA PRO A 147 -3.32 5.13 34.87
C PRO A 147 -2.19 4.24 35.38
N CYS A 148 -1.31 4.81 36.20
CA CYS A 148 -0.31 4.08 36.96
C CYS A 148 -1.02 3.22 38.01
N MET A 149 -0.79 1.91 37.96
CA MET A 149 -1.43 0.93 38.81
C MET A 149 -0.59 0.61 40.04
N ARG A 150 -1.23 0.15 41.13
CA ARG A 150 -0.45 -0.45 42.22
C ARG A 150 0.07 -1.81 41.82
N CYS A 151 1.33 -2.07 42.16
CA CYS A 151 1.90 -3.39 42.03
C CYS A 151 1.25 -4.31 43.07
N CYS A 152 0.90 -5.50 42.62
CA CYS A 152 0.45 -6.57 43.47
C CYS A 152 1.65 -7.27 44.12
N ALA A 153 1.39 -8.09 45.14
CA ALA A 153 2.45 -8.85 45.79
C ALA A 153 3.15 -9.86 44.86
N ASP A 154 2.46 -10.29 43.81
CA ASP A 154 2.93 -11.18 42.74
C ASP A 154 3.47 -10.45 41.51
N SER A 155 3.50 -9.11 41.52
CA SER A 155 4.03 -8.32 40.41
C SER A 155 5.53 -8.52 40.23
N LYS A 156 5.96 -8.60 38.98
CA LYS A 156 7.35 -8.76 38.58
C LYS A 156 7.93 -7.43 38.08
N ASP A 157 9.23 -7.39 37.86
CA ASP A 157 9.91 -6.21 37.34
C ASP A 157 9.41 -5.78 35.95
N GLU A 158 8.89 -6.73 35.15
CA GLU A 158 8.29 -6.46 33.83
C GLU A 158 6.96 -5.67 33.91
N ASP A 159 6.27 -5.77 35.06
CA ASP A 159 5.02 -5.02 35.30
C ASP A 159 5.30 -3.56 35.66
N ILE A 160 6.53 -3.21 36.01
CA ILE A 160 6.91 -1.86 36.45
C ILE A 160 7.02 -0.92 35.24
N GLU A 161 6.21 0.13 35.24
CA GLU A 161 6.25 1.18 34.23
C GLU A 161 7.28 2.26 34.60
N LYS A 162 8.22 2.50 33.69
CA LYS A 162 9.31 3.47 33.91
C LYS A 162 8.79 4.89 34.09
N GLN A 163 7.79 5.28 33.29
CA GLN A 163 7.16 6.59 33.40
C GLN A 163 6.46 6.80 34.74
N CYS A 164 5.84 5.75 35.31
CA CYS A 164 5.23 5.82 36.64
C CYS A 164 6.29 5.89 37.74
N LYS A 165 7.36 5.09 37.63
CA LYS A 165 8.49 5.10 38.59
C LYS A 165 9.23 6.43 38.62
N ALA A 166 9.28 7.16 37.50
CA ALA A 166 9.94 8.46 37.41
C ALA A 166 9.13 9.60 38.06
N GLN A 167 7.85 9.40 38.35
CA GLN A 167 6.99 10.42 38.94
C GLN A 167 7.16 10.46 40.46
N THR A 168 7.41 11.64 41.01
CA THR A 168 7.60 11.86 42.45
C THR A 168 6.30 11.98 43.25
N ASN A 169 5.18 12.26 42.57
CA ASN A 169 3.87 12.47 43.18
C ASN A 169 3.05 11.17 43.33
N LEU A 170 3.66 9.99 43.13
CA LEU A 170 2.99 8.70 43.26
C LEU A 170 3.48 7.94 44.50
N PRO A 171 2.59 7.18 45.16
CA PRO A 171 3.01 6.31 46.25
C PRO A 171 3.95 5.23 45.72
N ALA A 172 4.93 4.81 46.53
CA ALA A 172 6.02 3.93 46.10
C ALA A 172 5.55 2.60 45.45
N ASN A 173 4.39 2.08 45.85
CA ASN A 173 3.82 0.86 45.28
C ASN A 173 2.91 1.11 44.06
N GLN A 174 2.76 2.34 43.56
CA GLN A 174 1.95 2.71 42.38
C GLN A 174 2.82 3.04 41.19
N ILE A 175 3.57 2.04 40.75
CA ILE A 175 4.55 2.15 39.67
C ILE A 175 4.34 1.10 38.58
N CYS A 176 3.27 0.31 38.64
CA CYS A 176 3.01 -0.75 37.69
C CYS A 176 2.15 -0.28 36.52
N ARG A 177 2.27 -0.97 35.39
CA ARG A 177 1.43 -0.78 34.20
C ARG A 177 -0.03 -1.12 34.50
N TYR A 178 -0.92 -0.50 33.73
CA TYR A 178 -2.32 -0.89 33.69
C TYR A 178 -2.44 -2.23 32.96
N ASP A 179 -2.73 -3.29 33.70
CA ASP A 179 -2.95 -4.64 33.18
C ASP A 179 -4.07 -5.35 33.96
N VAL A 180 -4.61 -6.42 33.40
CA VAL A 180 -5.59 -7.29 34.06
C VAL A 180 -5.04 -7.89 35.35
N ASP A 181 -3.74 -8.18 35.42
CA ASP A 181 -3.12 -8.71 36.62
C ASP A 181 -2.95 -7.66 37.73
N THR A 182 -2.72 -6.40 37.37
CA THR A 182 -2.46 -5.32 38.34
C THR A 182 -3.74 -4.58 38.75
N ILE A 183 -4.80 -4.63 37.93
CA ILE A 183 -6.08 -3.97 38.22
C ILE A 183 -6.74 -4.47 39.52
N LYS A 184 -6.47 -5.73 39.92
CA LYS A 184 -6.97 -6.30 41.17
C LYS A 184 -6.46 -5.52 42.40
N CYS A 185 -5.28 -4.90 42.28
CA CYS A 185 -4.65 -4.10 43.32
C CYS A 185 -4.90 -2.58 43.16
N ALA A 186 -5.81 -2.18 42.26
CA ALA A 186 -6.01 -0.79 41.90
C ALA A 186 -6.30 0.14 43.08
N PRO A 187 -5.79 1.38 43.05
CA PRO A 187 -6.21 2.42 43.98
C PRO A 187 -7.71 2.66 43.90
N THR A 188 -8.36 2.86 45.05
CA THR A 188 -9.82 3.08 45.17
C THR A 188 -10.32 4.25 44.30
N ALA A 189 -9.45 5.23 44.02
CA ALA A 189 -9.75 6.38 43.17
C ALA A 189 -10.11 6.02 41.71
N TYR A 190 -9.58 4.91 41.17
CA TYR A 190 -9.84 4.47 39.78
C TYR A 190 -11.00 3.48 39.66
N ARG A 191 -11.47 2.90 40.79
CA ARG A 191 -12.60 1.97 40.78
C ARG A 191 -13.94 2.65 40.48
N THR A 192 -14.03 3.98 40.59
CA THR A 192 -15.28 4.74 40.42
C THR A 192 -15.51 5.25 38.99
N THR A 193 -14.54 5.11 38.08
CA THR A 193 -14.65 5.59 36.69
C THR A 193 -14.78 4.49 35.63
N ALA A 194 -14.83 3.21 36.03
CA ALA A 194 -15.20 2.15 35.11
C ALA A 194 -16.71 2.28 34.80
N PRO A 195 -17.12 2.53 33.55
CA PRO A 195 -18.52 2.43 33.19
C PRO A 195 -18.91 0.96 33.34
N ALA A 196 -19.96 0.70 34.11
CA ALA A 196 -20.62 -0.58 34.18
C ALA A 196 -21.14 -0.97 32.79
N VAL A 197 -20.30 -1.66 32.00
CA VAL A 197 -20.73 -2.36 30.80
C VAL A 197 -20.81 -3.84 31.16
N LEU A 198 -22.01 -4.23 31.59
CA LEU A 198 -22.50 -5.59 31.49
C LEU A 198 -22.34 -6.07 30.04
N VAL A 199 -21.49 -7.06 29.74
CA VAL A 199 -21.77 -8.10 28.73
C VAL A 199 -20.98 -9.37 29.07
N SER A 200 -21.76 -10.38 29.48
CA SER A 200 -21.75 -11.79 29.06
C SER A 200 -20.44 -12.57 28.90
N THR A 201 -20.32 -13.58 29.75
CA THR A 201 -19.45 -14.77 29.68
C THR A 201 -19.61 -15.58 28.39
N ALA A 202 -18.49 -15.92 27.74
CA ALA A 202 -18.32 -17.13 26.92
C ALA A 202 -16.82 -17.57 26.94
N PRO A 203 -16.50 -18.88 26.96
CA PRO A 203 -15.18 -19.38 27.37
C PRO A 203 -14.15 -19.47 26.24
N VAL A 204 -12.89 -19.35 26.64
CA VAL A 204 -11.65 -19.58 25.87
C VAL A 204 -11.52 -21.08 25.54
N MET A 205 -11.19 -21.41 24.28
CA MET A 205 -10.82 -22.77 23.89
C MET A 205 -9.42 -22.80 23.27
N SER A 206 -8.55 -23.54 23.94
CA SER A 206 -7.18 -23.90 23.58
C SER A 206 -7.14 -24.88 22.41
N GLN A 207 -6.09 -24.84 21.59
CA GLN A 207 -5.76 -25.94 20.67
C GLN A 207 -4.27 -26.23 20.70
N ASP A 208 -3.95 -27.41 21.24
CA ASP A 208 -2.67 -28.07 21.13
C ASP A 208 -2.83 -29.36 20.31
N MET A 209 -1.90 -29.51 19.37
CA MET A 209 -1.17 -30.74 19.02
C MET A 209 -1.75 -31.87 18.12
N MET A 210 -0.82 -32.30 17.25
CA MET A 210 -0.51 -33.65 16.74
C MET A 210 -1.13 -34.11 15.41
N ALA A 211 -0.24 -34.38 14.45
CA ALA A 211 -0.37 -35.53 13.57
C ALA A 211 1.01 -36.03 13.13
N ALA A 212 1.44 -37.14 13.72
CA ALA A 212 2.38 -38.07 13.11
C ALA A 212 1.57 -39.14 12.37
N ARG A 213 1.96 -39.54 11.15
CA ARG A 213 2.05 -40.97 10.77
C ARG A 213 2.60 -41.25 9.36
N THR A 214 3.49 -42.24 9.36
CA THR A 214 3.71 -43.36 8.42
C THR A 214 4.29 -43.18 7.02
N LYS A 215 5.33 -44.00 6.79
CA LYS A 215 5.99 -44.36 5.53
C LYS A 215 5.32 -45.57 4.86
N GLU A 216 5.79 -45.83 3.63
CA GLU A 216 5.62 -46.99 2.72
C GLU A 216 4.45 -46.90 1.74
N GLY A 217 4.58 -47.17 0.44
CA GLY A 217 5.73 -47.62 -0.36
C GLY A 217 5.41 -47.65 -1.86
N LYS A 218 6.39 -47.22 -2.66
CA LYS A 218 6.86 -47.75 -3.97
C LYS A 218 5.87 -48.28 -5.02
N SER A 219 5.72 -47.55 -6.14
CA SER A 219 5.89 -48.08 -7.53
C SER A 219 5.72 -46.96 -8.57
N GLY A 220 6.60 -46.90 -9.58
CA GLY A 220 6.45 -45.99 -10.75
C GLY A 220 7.59 -44.99 -11.02
N SER A 221 8.84 -45.37 -10.76
CA SER A 221 9.98 -44.44 -10.66
C SER A 221 10.79 -44.18 -11.95
N THR A 222 10.13 -44.10 -13.11
CA THR A 222 10.84 -43.76 -14.38
C THR A 222 10.08 -42.81 -15.32
N LEU A 223 8.80 -42.50 -15.06
CA LEU A 223 8.00 -41.60 -15.91
C LEU A 223 7.90 -40.14 -15.41
N LEU A 224 8.19 -39.86 -14.13
CA LEU A 224 8.15 -38.50 -13.58
C LEU A 224 9.41 -37.68 -13.88
N PHE A 225 10.57 -38.32 -14.06
CA PHE A 225 11.83 -37.62 -14.33
C PHE A 225 11.86 -36.96 -15.71
N ILE A 226 11.20 -37.55 -16.71
CA ILE A 226 11.12 -36.97 -18.07
C ILE A 226 10.23 -35.72 -18.05
N SER A 227 9.11 -35.76 -17.33
CA SER A 227 8.23 -34.59 -17.16
C SER A 227 8.94 -33.44 -16.43
N PHE A 228 9.67 -33.74 -15.35
CA PHE A 228 10.42 -32.72 -14.62
C PHE A 228 11.57 -32.11 -15.45
N ALA A 229 12.30 -32.93 -16.21
CA ALA A 229 13.38 -32.46 -17.08
C ALA A 229 12.84 -31.54 -18.20
N SER A 230 11.71 -31.90 -18.82
CA SER A 230 11.07 -31.05 -19.83
C SER A 230 10.53 -29.75 -19.25
N CYS A 231 9.91 -29.78 -18.06
CA CYS A 231 9.45 -28.57 -17.38
C CYS A 231 10.62 -27.65 -17.01
N LEU A 232 11.71 -28.20 -16.44
CA LEU A 232 12.90 -27.42 -16.09
C LEU A 232 13.55 -26.80 -17.33
N ALA A 233 13.65 -27.54 -18.43
CA ALA A 233 14.15 -27.00 -19.69
C ALA A 233 13.28 -25.84 -20.21
N PHE A 234 11.95 -25.96 -20.12
CA PHE A 234 11.02 -24.90 -20.54
C PHE A 234 11.15 -23.64 -19.66
N PHE A 235 11.24 -23.80 -18.34
CA PHE A 235 11.46 -22.68 -17.43
C PHE A 235 12.81 -22.00 -17.67
N VAL A 236 13.87 -22.76 -17.91
CA VAL A 236 15.19 -22.19 -18.25
C VAL A 236 15.13 -21.42 -19.58
N CYS A 237 14.46 -21.95 -20.60
CA CYS A 237 14.27 -21.25 -21.87
C CYS A 237 13.47 -19.95 -21.72
N LEU A 238 12.41 -19.95 -20.91
CA LEU A 238 11.63 -18.73 -20.62
C LEU A 238 12.47 -17.68 -19.89
N LEU A 239 13.25 -18.09 -18.89
CA LEU A 239 14.15 -17.18 -18.18
C LEU A 239 15.21 -16.60 -19.11
N LEU A 240 15.82 -17.42 -19.97
CA LEU A 240 16.78 -16.95 -20.98
C LEU A 240 16.14 -15.99 -21.98
N ALA A 241 14.91 -16.26 -22.45
CA ALA A 241 14.18 -15.38 -23.35
C ALA A 241 13.84 -14.03 -22.69
N VAL A 242 13.40 -14.04 -21.44
CA VAL A 242 13.13 -12.83 -20.65
C VAL A 242 14.43 -12.05 -20.43
N MET A 243 15.52 -12.72 -20.03
CA MET A 243 16.83 -12.10 -19.85
C MET A 243 17.37 -11.52 -21.15
N LEU A 244 17.21 -12.21 -22.27
CA LEU A 244 17.55 -11.69 -23.60
C LEU A 244 16.65 -10.51 -23.97
N ALA A 245 15.34 -10.55 -23.72
CA ALA A 245 14.45 -9.41 -23.95
C ALA A 245 14.84 -8.20 -23.11
N PHE A 246 15.20 -8.39 -21.84
CA PHE A 246 15.76 -7.34 -20.98
C PHE A 246 17.12 -6.86 -21.49
N TYR A 247 17.98 -7.75 -21.97
CA TYR A 247 19.28 -7.41 -22.55
C TYR A 247 19.13 -6.64 -23.86
N TYR A 248 18.21 -7.03 -24.74
CA TYR A 248 17.88 -6.33 -25.98
C TYR A 248 17.17 -5.01 -25.71
N LYS A 249 16.29 -4.93 -24.69
CA LYS A 249 15.74 -3.65 -24.22
C LYS A 249 16.83 -2.74 -23.67
N LYS A 250 17.75 -3.26 -22.85
CA LYS A 250 18.89 -2.53 -22.30
C LYS A 250 19.85 -2.07 -23.42
N LYS A 251 20.11 -2.92 -24.42
CA LYS A 251 20.95 -2.60 -25.59
C LYS A 251 20.27 -1.59 -26.52
N LYS A 252 18.95 -1.66 -26.70
CA LYS A 252 18.17 -0.66 -27.45
C LYS A 252 18.07 0.67 -26.70
N LEU A 253 18.04 0.66 -25.36
CA LEU A 253 18.21 1.85 -24.53
C LEU A 253 19.63 2.44 -24.65
N SER A 254 20.64 1.57 -24.76
CA SER A 254 22.05 1.96 -24.92
C SER A 254 22.40 2.48 -26.32
N SER A 255 21.71 2.05 -27.39
CA SER A 255 21.95 2.58 -28.74
C SER A 255 21.22 3.90 -29.02
N LEU A 256 20.28 4.31 -28.15
CA LEU A 256 19.66 5.64 -28.15
C LEU A 256 20.49 6.68 -27.37
N TRP A 257 21.63 6.28 -26.80
CA TRP A 257 22.55 7.13 -26.04
C TRP A 257 23.89 7.36 -26.76
N CYS A 258 23.88 7.43 -28.10
CA CYS A 258 25.04 7.82 -28.90
C CYS A 258 24.61 8.60 -30.15
N SER A 259 24.02 9.79 -29.95
CA SER A 259 24.17 10.97 -30.82
C SER A 259 23.45 12.16 -30.21
N GLY A 260 24.20 13.12 -29.66
CA GLY A 260 23.70 14.44 -29.28
C GLY A 260 24.11 14.93 -27.89
N HIS A 261 25.31 15.49 -27.77
CA HIS A 261 25.76 16.37 -26.68
C HIS A 261 24.96 17.70 -26.79
N ILE A 262 24.32 18.29 -25.76
CA ILE A 262 24.87 19.17 -24.71
C ILE A 262 23.71 19.51 -23.73
N GLY A 263 23.99 19.51 -22.42
CA GLY A 263 23.16 20.19 -21.41
C GLY A 263 22.86 19.36 -20.15
N ARG A 264 23.68 19.56 -19.11
CA ARG A 264 23.66 18.87 -17.80
C ARG A 264 22.44 19.27 -16.97
N VAL A 265 21.53 18.33 -16.64
CA VAL A 265 20.65 18.41 -15.46
C VAL A 265 20.61 17.04 -14.78
N ILE A 266 21.04 17.00 -13.53
CA ILE A 266 21.00 15.82 -12.66
C ILE A 266 19.54 15.55 -12.32
N THR A 267 18.98 14.42 -12.77
CA THR A 267 17.71 13.90 -12.24
C THR A 267 17.81 12.38 -11.99
N THR A 268 17.43 12.02 -10.77
CA THR A 268 17.13 10.69 -10.22
C THR A 268 16.01 9.99 -11.02
N PRO A 269 15.72 8.68 -10.82
CA PRO A 269 14.97 7.89 -11.81
C PRO A 269 13.51 8.37 -11.90
N THR A 270 13.20 9.14 -12.93
CA THR A 270 11.86 9.65 -13.20
C THR A 270 11.09 8.68 -14.09
N GLN A 271 9.99 8.22 -13.51
CA GLN A 271 8.78 7.73 -14.15
C GLN A 271 8.52 8.42 -15.50
N ALA A 272 8.18 7.62 -16.52
CA ALA A 272 7.99 8.05 -17.90
C ALA A 272 7.09 9.31 -18.01
N ASP A 273 7.70 10.44 -18.34
CA ASP A 273 7.05 11.73 -18.49
C ASP A 273 6.53 11.89 -19.93
N CYS A 274 5.21 11.92 -20.10
CA CYS A 274 4.53 12.14 -21.38
C CYS A 274 4.41 13.63 -21.70
N ASN A 275 5.52 14.37 -21.75
CA ASN A 275 5.53 15.78 -22.13
C ASN A 275 6.03 15.95 -23.57
N GLN A 276 5.09 15.98 -24.52
CA GLN A 276 5.26 16.73 -25.76
C GLN A 276 3.91 17.36 -26.14
N PRO A 277 3.89 18.66 -26.51
CA PRO A 277 2.64 19.39 -26.68
C PRO A 277 1.94 18.99 -27.99
N LEU A 278 0.65 18.68 -27.91
CA LEU A 278 -0.24 18.72 -29.06
C LEU A 278 -0.71 20.18 -29.20
N THR A 279 0.13 21.05 -29.73
CA THR A 279 -0.31 22.39 -30.16
C THR A 279 -1.12 22.22 -31.43
N THR A 280 -2.41 21.95 -31.28
CA THR A 280 -3.39 22.28 -32.31
C THR A 280 -3.39 23.80 -32.40
N LYS A 281 -2.89 24.35 -33.51
CA LYS A 281 -3.01 25.77 -33.81
C LYS A 281 -4.49 26.13 -33.83
N VAL A 282 -4.95 26.79 -32.77
CA VAL A 282 -6.21 27.54 -32.79
C VAL A 282 -5.86 28.89 -33.42
N VAL A 283 -6.32 29.09 -34.65
CA VAL A 283 -6.27 30.37 -35.34
C VAL A 283 -7.34 31.26 -34.72
N PHE A 284 -6.91 32.35 -34.07
CA PHE A 284 -7.71 33.57 -33.95
C PHE A 284 -6.84 34.73 -34.41
N GLY A 285 -7.28 35.39 -35.49
CA GLY A 285 -6.66 36.60 -35.98
C GLY A 285 -7.06 37.80 -35.11
N ASN A 286 -6.08 38.65 -34.81
CA ASN A 286 -5.93 40.00 -35.36
C ASN A 286 -5.19 40.89 -34.33
N GLU A 287 -4.15 41.58 -34.81
CA GLU A 287 -3.62 42.90 -34.37
C GLU A 287 -3.31 43.11 -32.86
N LYS A 288 -2.13 43.56 -32.41
CA LYS A 288 -1.23 44.61 -32.90
C LYS A 288 0.20 44.38 -32.41
N ALA A 289 1.15 44.91 -33.18
CA ALA A 289 2.54 45.09 -32.80
C ALA A 289 2.71 46.08 -31.64
N CYS A 290 3.76 45.92 -30.84
CA CYS A 290 4.49 47.01 -30.21
C CYS A 290 5.91 46.58 -29.79
N VAL A 291 6.88 47.24 -30.44
CA VAL A 291 8.27 47.60 -30.10
C VAL A 291 9.23 46.50 -29.64
#